data_AF-A0A960DD84-F1
#
_entry.id   AF-A0A960DD84-F1
#
_cell.length_a   1.000
_cell.length_b   1.000
_cell.length_c   1.000
_cell.angle_alpha   90.00
_cell.angle_beta   90.00
_cell.angle_gamma   90.00
#
_symmetry.space_group_name_H-M   'P 1'
#
loop_
_entity.id
_entity.type
_entity.pdbx_description
1 polymer ?
#
loop_
_entity_poly.entity_id
_entity_poly.type
_entity_poly.pdbx_seq_one_letter_code
_entity_poly.pdbx_strand_id
1 'polypeptide(L)'
;MQIELLTSPGCPNAVAAKQTITDALATLGMDAPIIERIGRYPSPTVLVDGVDVMRPDAGAPIGDACRLDLPTPQRVLDALRAHEWGAPQSVAAAAQQLPPAIRELHRAVLRGFRDHGLAHRDDLRPTAAELEIDLDDALHRLASTDLVHTTPDGQIEIAYPFSGRPTSHTVHLTGHPPIAAMCAIDALGIPLMTGTDGIINSTDPDTGTPIHIQHRGNEWTWRPATVVVVIGHTNCCGTLADTVCSSITFHTDPQHAQSHLDNRPELQGFILNQGGAIALAQNAFGSLLTS
;
A
#
# COMPACT_ATOMS: atom_id res chain seq x y z
N MET A 1 -15.19 -8.68 -0.52
CA MET A 1 -15.51 -7.70 -1.56
C MET A 1 -16.97 -7.31 -1.43
N GLN A 2 -17.23 -6.04 -1.21
CA GLN A 2 -18.54 -5.42 -1.24
C GLN A 2 -18.57 -4.45 -2.40
N ILE A 3 -19.38 -4.77 -3.42
CA ILE A 3 -19.56 -3.91 -4.59
C ILE A 3 -20.91 -3.25 -4.47
N GLU A 4 -20.93 -1.92 -4.51
CA GLU A 4 -22.17 -1.15 -4.42
C GLU A 4 -22.34 -0.26 -5.65
N LEU A 5 -23.55 -0.29 -6.22
CA LEU A 5 -23.95 0.63 -7.27
C LEU A 5 -24.97 1.61 -6.68
N LEU A 6 -24.52 2.83 -6.45
CA LEU A 6 -25.35 3.93 -5.94
C LEU A 6 -25.95 4.70 -7.11
N THR A 7 -27.28 4.81 -7.13
CA THR A 7 -28.00 5.51 -8.20
C THR A 7 -29.10 6.42 -7.65
N SER A 8 -29.39 7.48 -8.40
CA SER A 8 -30.59 8.29 -8.18
C SER A 8 -31.81 7.68 -8.86
N PRO A 9 -33.03 7.95 -8.37
CA PRO A 9 -34.25 7.51 -9.04
C PRO A 9 -34.27 7.93 -10.53
N GLY A 10 -34.41 6.97 -11.43
CA GLY A 10 -34.47 7.22 -12.87
C GLY A 10 -33.15 7.56 -13.55
N CYS A 11 -32.00 7.25 -12.94
CA CYS A 11 -30.70 7.48 -13.56
C CYS A 11 -30.58 6.76 -14.92
N PRO A 12 -30.33 7.49 -16.03
CA PRO A 12 -30.26 6.89 -17.38
C PRO A 12 -29.03 5.98 -17.56
N ASN A 13 -27.98 6.18 -16.75
CA ASN A 13 -26.71 5.47 -16.87
C ASN A 13 -26.60 4.26 -15.92
N ALA A 14 -27.63 3.98 -15.11
CA ALA A 14 -27.61 2.89 -14.12
C ALA A 14 -27.34 1.52 -14.76
N VAL A 15 -28.04 1.23 -15.87
CA VAL A 15 -27.91 -0.06 -16.58
C VAL A 15 -26.49 -0.22 -17.16
N ALA A 16 -25.97 0.83 -17.80
CA ALA A 16 -24.62 0.79 -18.39
C ALA A 16 -23.52 0.65 -17.32
N ALA A 17 -23.66 1.35 -16.18
CA ALA A 17 -22.75 1.21 -15.06
C ALA A 17 -22.78 -0.21 -14.47
N LYS A 18 -23.97 -0.79 -14.28
CA LYS A 18 -24.11 -2.18 -13.82
C LYS A 18 -23.49 -3.18 -14.79
N GLN A 19 -23.69 -2.98 -16.10
CA GLN A 19 -23.08 -3.83 -17.12
C GLN A 19 -21.56 -3.76 -17.07
N THR A 20 -20.99 -2.56 -16.91
CA THR A 20 -19.54 -2.36 -16.78
C THR A 20 -18.95 -3.14 -15.60
N ILE A 21 -19.65 -3.15 -14.45
CA ILE A 21 -19.24 -3.97 -13.28
C ILE A 21 -19.34 -5.45 -13.60
N THR A 22 -20.46 -5.88 -14.20
CA THR A 22 -20.72 -7.29 -14.52
C THR A 22 -19.69 -7.85 -15.50
N ASP A 23 -19.36 -7.08 -16.55
CA ASP A 23 -18.36 -7.45 -17.54
C ASP A 23 -16.96 -7.50 -16.93
N ALA A 24 -16.64 -6.58 -16.00
CA ALA A 24 -15.38 -6.59 -15.29
C ALA A 24 -15.25 -7.80 -14.37
N LEU A 25 -16.30 -8.15 -13.61
CA LEU A 25 -16.34 -9.37 -12.79
C LEU A 25 -16.18 -10.63 -13.63
N ALA A 26 -16.89 -10.72 -14.75
CA ALA A 26 -16.78 -11.84 -15.68
C ALA A 26 -15.37 -11.95 -16.30
N THR A 27 -14.76 -10.81 -16.64
CA THR A 27 -13.38 -10.75 -17.16
C THR A 27 -12.36 -11.27 -16.15
N LEU A 28 -12.59 -11.02 -14.85
CA LEU A 28 -11.73 -11.50 -13.77
C LEU A 28 -12.10 -12.90 -13.26
N GLY A 29 -13.20 -13.49 -13.75
CA GLY A 29 -13.69 -14.78 -13.26
C GLY A 29 -14.25 -14.74 -11.83
N MET A 30 -14.65 -13.55 -11.37
CA MET A 30 -15.20 -13.32 -10.03
C MET A 30 -16.72 -13.56 -10.00
N ASP A 31 -17.19 -14.19 -8.92
CA ASP A 31 -18.61 -14.26 -8.58
C ASP A 31 -18.87 -13.45 -7.29
N ALA A 32 -19.26 -12.18 -7.47
CA ALA A 32 -19.52 -11.26 -6.36
C ALA A 32 -20.86 -10.52 -6.55
N PRO A 33 -21.67 -10.40 -5.48
CA PRO A 33 -22.96 -9.71 -5.58
C PRO A 33 -22.78 -8.19 -5.70
N ILE A 34 -23.55 -7.58 -6.60
CA ILE A 34 -23.64 -6.12 -6.74
C ILE A 34 -24.83 -5.63 -5.89
N ILE A 35 -24.55 -4.85 -4.86
CA ILE A 35 -25.58 -4.25 -3.99
C ILE A 35 -26.04 -2.94 -4.61
N GLU A 36 -27.26 -2.90 -5.11
CA GLU A 36 -27.83 -1.68 -5.70
C GLU A 36 -28.55 -0.85 -4.64
N ARG A 37 -28.20 0.44 -4.55
CA ARG A 37 -28.89 1.40 -3.67
C ARG A 37 -29.43 2.55 -4.47
N ILE A 38 -30.73 2.78 -4.34
CA ILE A 38 -31.41 3.92 -4.95
C ILE A 38 -31.65 4.97 -3.88
N GLY A 39 -31.16 6.18 -4.11
CA GLY A 39 -31.24 7.25 -3.12
C GLY A 39 -30.64 8.56 -3.62
N ARG A 40 -30.27 9.42 -2.67
CA ARG A 40 -29.66 10.72 -2.95
C ARG A 40 -28.15 10.60 -3.09
N TYR A 41 -27.71 10.21 -4.28
CA TYR A 41 -26.31 9.99 -4.61
C TYR A 41 -25.90 10.72 -5.89
N PRO A 42 -24.62 11.13 -5.99
CA PRO A 42 -23.99 11.38 -7.27
C PRO A 42 -24.12 10.13 -8.15
N SER A 43 -24.94 10.19 -9.19
CA SER A 43 -25.38 9.00 -9.92
C SER A 43 -24.80 8.93 -11.34
N PRO A 44 -24.33 7.76 -11.80
CA PRO A 44 -24.11 6.51 -11.05
C PRO A 44 -22.74 6.54 -10.34
N THR A 45 -22.65 6.00 -9.12
CA THR A 45 -21.39 5.79 -8.41
C THR A 45 -21.17 4.32 -8.13
N VAL A 46 -19.97 3.82 -8.43
CA VAL A 46 -19.56 2.45 -8.13
C VAL A 46 -18.61 2.51 -6.96
N LEU A 47 -18.95 1.79 -5.90
CA LEU A 47 -18.07 1.59 -4.76
C LEU A 47 -17.52 0.16 -4.79
N VAL A 48 -16.23 0.04 -4.52
CA VAL A 48 -15.60 -1.24 -4.16
C VAL A 48 -15.08 -1.06 -2.74
N ASP A 49 -15.60 -1.85 -1.81
CA ASP A 49 -15.28 -1.77 -0.37
C ASP A 49 -15.43 -0.35 0.21
N GLY A 50 -16.44 0.38 -0.28
CA GLY A 50 -16.77 1.74 0.17
C GLY A 50 -15.97 2.85 -0.52
N VAL A 51 -15.02 2.53 -1.40
CA VAL A 51 -14.20 3.51 -2.15
C VAL A 51 -14.82 3.78 -3.53
N ASP A 52 -15.00 5.06 -3.88
CA ASP A 52 -15.50 5.47 -5.19
C ASP A 52 -14.45 5.22 -6.28
N VAL A 53 -14.77 4.30 -7.19
CA VAL A 53 -13.87 3.86 -8.27
C VAL A 53 -13.36 5.01 -9.14
N MET A 54 -14.18 6.04 -9.33
CA MET A 54 -13.86 7.17 -10.19
C MET A 54 -13.29 8.36 -9.41
N ARG A 55 -13.50 8.42 -8.09
CA ARG A 55 -12.97 9.45 -7.20
C ARG A 55 -12.53 8.85 -5.85
N PRO A 56 -11.44 8.08 -5.82
CA PRO A 56 -11.01 7.35 -4.61
C PRO A 56 -10.62 8.29 -3.46
N ASP A 57 -10.18 9.51 -3.78
CA ASP A 57 -9.77 10.52 -2.79
C ASP A 57 -10.93 11.41 -2.33
N ALA A 58 -12.13 11.23 -2.89
CA ALA A 58 -13.32 11.95 -2.43
C ALA A 58 -13.92 11.23 -1.21
N GLY A 59 -14.37 12.00 -0.22
CA GLY A 59 -15.16 11.46 0.88
C GLY A 59 -16.47 10.83 0.39
N ALA A 60 -17.28 10.31 1.34
CA ALA A 60 -18.52 9.61 1.02
C ALA A 60 -19.39 10.36 -0.01
N PRO A 61 -19.84 9.70 -1.09
CA PRO A 61 -20.59 10.35 -2.15
C PRO A 61 -22.00 10.72 -1.65
N ILE A 62 -22.19 12.01 -1.32
CA ILE A 62 -23.44 12.55 -0.78
C ILE A 62 -23.95 13.67 -1.70
N GLY A 63 -25.25 13.64 -2.02
CA GLY A 63 -25.93 14.72 -2.75
C GLY A 63 -26.69 14.24 -3.99
N ASP A 64 -27.36 15.17 -4.67
CA ASP A 64 -28.24 14.89 -5.81
C ASP A 64 -27.62 15.45 -7.11
N ALA A 65 -26.70 14.72 -7.73
CA ALA A 65 -26.03 15.17 -8.96
C ALA A 65 -25.87 14.05 -9.99
N CYS A 66 -26.01 14.37 -11.28
CA CYS A 66 -25.60 13.48 -12.36
C CYS A 66 -24.08 13.58 -12.54
N ARG A 67 -23.40 12.44 -12.54
CA ARG A 67 -21.97 12.36 -12.83
C ARG A 67 -21.73 12.38 -14.33
N LEU A 68 -20.73 13.14 -14.75
CA LEU A 68 -20.21 13.12 -16.12
C LEU A 68 -19.03 12.13 -16.25
N ASP A 69 -18.32 11.89 -15.16
CA ASP A 69 -17.25 10.92 -15.01
C ASP A 69 -17.81 9.52 -14.73
N LEU A 70 -18.46 8.95 -15.75
CA LEU A 70 -19.06 7.62 -15.63
C LEU A 70 -17.99 6.53 -15.39
N PRO A 71 -18.33 5.45 -14.66
CA PRO A 71 -17.43 4.32 -14.43
C PRO A 71 -16.92 3.75 -15.76
N THR A 72 -15.60 3.65 -15.90
CA THR A 72 -14.99 3.02 -17.08
C THR A 72 -14.62 1.57 -16.79
N PRO A 73 -14.65 0.67 -17.80
CA PRO A 73 -14.26 -0.73 -17.60
C PRO A 73 -12.88 -0.88 -16.97
N GLN A 74 -11.90 -0.10 -17.43
CA GLN A 74 -10.54 -0.16 -16.91
C GLN A 74 -10.46 0.26 -15.44
N ARG A 75 -11.12 1.35 -15.05
CA ARG A 75 -11.13 1.79 -13.64
C ARG A 75 -11.81 0.77 -12.72
N VAL A 76 -12.90 0.16 -13.18
CA VAL A 76 -13.59 -0.89 -12.41
C VAL A 76 -12.72 -2.14 -12.32
N LEU A 77 -12.09 -2.57 -13.41
CA LEU A 77 -11.12 -3.68 -13.39
C LEU A 77 -9.97 -3.41 -12.42
N ASP A 78 -9.36 -2.22 -12.46
CA ASP A 78 -8.26 -1.83 -11.58
C ASP A 78 -8.68 -1.85 -10.09
N ALA A 79 -9.88 -1.37 -9.78
CA ALA A 79 -10.42 -1.37 -8.42
C ALA A 79 -10.76 -2.78 -7.91
N LEU A 80 -11.37 -3.62 -8.74
CA LEU A 80 -11.68 -5.01 -8.40
C LEU A 80 -10.43 -5.85 -8.24
N ARG A 81 -9.42 -5.61 -9.09
CA ARG A 81 -8.08 -6.18 -8.97
C ARG A 81 -7.44 -5.83 -7.64
N ALA A 82 -7.41 -4.55 -7.27
CA ALA A 82 -6.88 -4.11 -5.99
C ALA A 82 -7.58 -4.82 -4.79
N HIS A 83 -8.84 -5.21 -4.95
CA HIS A 83 -9.58 -6.02 -3.99
C HIS A 83 -9.19 -7.51 -3.99
N GLU A 84 -9.12 -8.14 -5.17
CA GLU A 84 -8.79 -9.57 -5.34
C GLU A 84 -7.41 -9.91 -4.82
N TRP A 85 -6.51 -8.94 -4.96
CA TRP A 85 -5.16 -8.97 -4.42
C TRP A 85 -5.09 -8.84 -2.90
N GLY A 86 -6.24 -8.78 -2.23
CA GLY A 86 -6.36 -8.55 -0.80
C GLY A 86 -5.42 -7.43 -0.43
N ALA A 87 -5.69 -6.19 -0.89
CA ALA A 87 -4.92 -5.04 -0.45
C ALA A 87 -4.72 -5.23 1.07
N PRO A 88 -3.48 -5.47 1.54
CA PRO A 88 -3.27 -5.60 2.97
C PRO A 88 -3.97 -4.42 3.60
N GLN A 89 -4.75 -4.64 4.66
CA GLN A 89 -5.25 -3.50 5.44
C GLN A 89 -4.06 -2.57 5.58
N SER A 90 -4.22 -1.36 5.04
CA SER A 90 -3.06 -0.50 4.83
C SER A 90 -2.32 -0.38 6.15
N VAL A 91 -0.99 -0.39 6.16
CA VAL A 91 -0.22 -0.40 7.42
C VAL A 91 -0.70 0.71 8.36
N ALA A 92 -1.07 1.87 7.80
CA ALA A 92 -1.79 2.94 8.48
C ALA A 92 -3.14 2.52 9.09
N ALA A 93 -4.02 1.85 8.36
CA ALA A 93 -5.30 1.35 8.86
C ALA A 93 -5.12 0.32 9.99
N ALA A 94 -4.18 -0.61 9.86
CA ALA A 94 -3.86 -1.59 10.91
C ALA A 94 -3.33 -0.88 12.18
N ALA A 95 -2.42 0.08 12.01
CA ALA A 95 -1.90 0.88 13.11
C ALA A 95 -2.97 1.74 13.79
N GLN A 96 -3.96 2.25 13.05
CA GLN A 96 -5.07 3.03 13.62
C GLN A 96 -5.97 2.22 14.55
N GLN A 97 -6.12 0.91 14.29
CA GLN A 97 -6.91 0.00 15.13
C GLN A 97 -6.21 -0.38 16.45
N LEU A 98 -4.93 -0.04 16.61
CA LEU A 98 -4.21 -0.26 17.86
C LEU A 98 -4.71 0.69 18.97
N PRO A 99 -4.72 0.24 20.24
CA PRO A 99 -4.84 1.09 21.41
C PRO A 99 -3.80 2.21 21.37
N PRO A 100 -4.13 3.41 21.87
CA PRO A 100 -3.27 4.59 21.76
C PRO A 100 -1.82 4.37 22.22
N ALA A 101 -1.61 3.70 23.36
CA ALA A 101 -0.28 3.42 23.88
C ALA A 101 0.54 2.50 22.95
N ILE A 102 -0.07 1.43 22.42
CA ILE A 102 0.60 0.51 21.50
C ILE A 102 0.91 1.21 20.16
N ARG A 103 0.02 2.09 19.71
CA ARG A 103 0.25 2.91 18.52
C ARG A 103 1.41 3.90 18.72
N GLU A 104 1.58 4.46 19.91
CA GLU A 104 2.72 5.33 20.20
C GLU A 104 4.02 4.55 20.30
N LEU A 105 3.99 3.35 20.88
CA LEU A 105 5.16 2.44 20.85
C LEU A 105 5.55 2.08 19.39
N HIS A 106 4.57 1.80 18.53
CA HIS A 106 4.82 1.59 17.10
C HIS A 106 5.52 2.79 16.46
N ARG A 107 5.04 4.01 16.73
CA ARG A 107 5.69 5.24 16.24
C ARG A 107 7.11 5.41 16.79
N ALA A 108 7.37 5.01 18.03
CA ALA A 108 8.72 5.03 18.60
C ALA A 108 9.66 4.08 17.84
N VAL A 109 9.20 2.87 17.47
CA VAL A 109 9.95 1.96 16.59
C VAL A 109 10.28 2.62 15.25
N LEU A 110 9.27 3.21 14.58
CA LEU A 110 9.47 3.86 13.29
C LEU A 110 10.43 5.06 13.36
N ARG A 111 10.39 5.83 14.44
CA ARG A 111 11.36 6.92 14.69
C ARG A 111 12.77 6.38 14.93
N GLY A 112 12.90 5.28 15.70
CA GLY A 112 14.19 4.60 15.91
C GLY A 112 14.84 4.18 14.59
N PHE A 113 14.08 3.56 13.68
CA PHE A 113 14.56 3.24 12.34
C PHE A 113 14.95 4.48 11.54
N ARG A 114 14.10 5.52 11.52
CA ARG A 114 14.42 6.78 10.82
C ARG A 114 15.73 7.39 11.31
N ASP A 115 15.95 7.40 12.62
CA ASP A 115 17.04 8.15 13.25
C ASP A 115 18.35 7.35 13.29
N HIS A 116 18.28 6.01 13.31
CA HIS A 116 19.44 5.13 13.49
C HIS A 116 19.63 4.08 12.39
N GLY A 117 18.67 3.90 11.50
CA GLY A 117 18.66 2.89 10.43
C GLY A 117 18.28 1.48 10.89
N LEU A 118 18.28 1.25 12.21
CA LEU A 118 17.92 -0.01 12.87
C LEU A 118 17.24 0.32 14.20
N ALA A 119 16.52 -0.65 14.77
CA ALA A 119 15.97 -0.54 16.12
C ALA A 119 16.18 -1.85 16.89
N HIS A 120 16.43 -1.73 18.20
CA HIS A 120 16.47 -2.85 19.12
C HIS A 120 15.33 -2.74 20.14
N ARG A 121 14.78 -3.88 20.56
CA ARG A 121 13.73 -3.98 21.57
C ARG A 121 14.08 -3.18 22.84
N ASP A 122 15.33 -3.28 23.29
CA ASP A 122 15.75 -2.64 24.54
C ASP A 122 15.73 -1.11 24.47
N ASP A 123 15.86 -0.53 23.27
CA ASP A 123 15.77 0.93 23.06
C ASP A 123 14.36 1.46 23.36
N LEU A 124 13.35 0.58 23.35
CA LEU A 124 11.95 0.92 23.57
C LEU A 124 11.54 0.87 25.04
N ARG A 125 12.40 0.37 25.95
CA ARG A 125 12.10 0.26 27.39
C ARG A 125 11.69 1.59 28.03
N PRO A 126 12.38 2.73 27.76
CA PRO A 126 11.96 4.02 28.31
C PRO A 126 10.54 4.39 27.87
N THR A 127 10.25 4.28 26.57
CA THR A 127 8.92 4.56 26.01
C THR A 127 7.84 3.66 26.61
N ALA A 128 8.10 2.35 26.77
CA ALA A 128 7.14 1.44 27.36
C ALA A 128 6.85 1.78 28.84
N ALA A 129 7.87 2.19 29.60
CA ALA A 129 7.71 2.63 30.97
C ALA A 129 6.90 3.93 31.07
N GLU A 130 7.15 4.90 30.20
CA GLU A 130 6.39 6.16 30.13
C GLU A 130 4.92 5.95 29.74
N LEU A 131 4.67 4.96 28.89
CA LEU A 131 3.32 4.59 28.46
C LEU A 131 2.60 3.63 29.43
N GLU A 132 3.28 3.20 30.50
CA GLU A 132 2.77 2.24 31.50
C GLU A 132 2.28 0.91 30.88
N ILE A 133 3.00 0.40 29.87
CA ILE A 133 2.68 -0.87 29.18
C ILE A 133 3.77 -1.92 29.38
N ASP A 134 3.37 -3.19 29.29
CA ASP A 134 4.32 -4.29 29.15
C ASP A 134 4.88 -4.34 27.72
N LEU A 135 6.21 -4.26 27.60
CA LEU A 135 6.89 -4.18 26.30
C LEU A 135 6.77 -5.49 25.50
N ASP A 136 6.80 -6.65 26.16
CA ASP A 136 6.72 -7.95 25.48
C ASP A 136 5.32 -8.20 24.92
N ASP A 137 4.29 -7.89 25.71
CA ASP A 137 2.90 -7.98 25.27
C ASP A 137 2.61 -7.00 24.13
N ALA A 138 3.18 -5.79 24.22
CA ALA A 138 3.03 -4.77 23.19
C ALA A 138 3.67 -5.20 21.86
N LEU A 139 4.90 -5.74 21.90
CA LEU A 139 5.59 -6.25 20.72
C LEU A 139 4.90 -7.49 20.14
N HIS A 140 4.41 -8.41 20.98
CA HIS A 140 3.58 -9.54 20.51
C HIS A 140 2.33 -9.05 19.77
N ARG A 141 1.70 -7.99 20.28
CA ARG A 141 0.50 -7.45 19.64
C ARG A 141 0.81 -6.79 18.32
N LEU A 142 1.92 -6.04 18.22
CA LEU A 142 2.39 -5.46 16.96
C LEU A 142 2.75 -6.54 15.92
N ALA A 143 3.35 -7.65 16.35
CA ALA A 143 3.63 -8.81 15.51
C ALA A 143 2.35 -9.50 15.04
N SER A 144 1.35 -9.64 15.92
CA SER A 144 0.05 -10.24 15.58
C SER A 144 -0.75 -9.44 14.55
N THR A 145 -0.47 -8.14 14.44
CA THR A 145 -1.03 -7.23 13.43
C THR A 145 -0.10 -7.03 12.23
N ASP A 146 0.99 -7.79 12.15
CA ASP A 146 1.98 -7.74 11.06
C ASP A 146 2.63 -6.36 10.85
N LEU A 147 2.83 -5.61 11.94
CA LEU A 147 3.42 -4.26 11.89
C LEU A 147 4.90 -4.26 12.27
N VAL A 148 5.25 -4.99 13.34
CA VAL A 148 6.61 -5.06 13.88
C VAL A 148 6.94 -6.50 14.26
N HIS A 149 8.06 -7.02 13.76
CA HIS A 149 8.57 -8.34 14.13
C HIS A 149 9.94 -8.21 14.79
N THR A 150 10.12 -8.91 15.90
CA THR A 150 11.35 -8.89 16.71
C THR A 150 11.98 -10.27 16.67
N THR A 151 13.29 -10.33 16.44
CA THR A 151 14.06 -11.57 16.51
C THR A 151 14.26 -12.02 17.97
N PRO A 152 14.63 -13.29 18.21
CA PRO A 152 14.86 -13.79 19.57
C PRO A 152 15.94 -13.02 20.36
N ASP A 153 16.93 -12.44 19.67
CA ASP A 153 17.99 -11.62 20.29
C ASP A 153 17.57 -10.16 20.51
N GLY A 154 16.35 -9.77 20.14
CA GLY A 154 15.77 -8.46 20.42
C GLY A 154 15.92 -7.45 19.28
N GLN A 155 16.51 -7.82 18.16
CA GLN A 155 16.58 -6.97 16.97
C GLN A 155 15.19 -6.81 16.36
N ILE A 156 14.81 -5.58 15.99
CA ILE A 156 13.59 -5.38 15.21
C ILE A 156 13.92 -5.69 13.75
N GLU A 157 13.39 -6.80 13.25
CA GLU A 157 13.66 -7.28 11.89
C GLU A 157 12.73 -6.66 10.86
N ILE A 158 11.49 -6.40 11.23
CA ILE A 158 10.47 -5.79 10.37
C ILE A 158 9.81 -4.68 11.18
N ALA A 159 9.66 -3.51 10.60
CA ALA A 159 8.85 -2.43 11.12
C ALA A 159 8.34 -1.60 9.95
N TYR A 160 7.24 -2.04 9.33
CA TYR A 160 6.78 -1.49 8.06
C TYR A 160 6.70 0.04 8.08
N PRO A 161 7.34 0.74 7.11
CA PRO A 161 7.93 0.23 5.86
C PRO A 161 9.39 -0.29 5.92
N PHE A 162 10.03 -0.28 7.09
CA PHE A 162 11.45 -0.58 7.24
C PHE A 162 11.78 -2.07 7.35
N SER A 163 12.96 -2.43 6.85
CA SER A 163 13.59 -3.73 7.03
C SER A 163 14.82 -3.58 7.93
N GLY A 164 14.94 -4.43 8.95
CA GLY A 164 16.14 -4.57 9.78
C GLY A 164 17.27 -5.33 9.07
N ARG A 165 16.99 -5.94 7.91
CA ARG A 165 17.97 -6.62 7.06
C ARG A 165 18.22 -5.85 5.76
N PRO A 166 19.41 -5.92 5.17
CA PRO A 166 19.66 -5.36 3.84
C PRO A 166 18.71 -5.93 2.78
N THR A 167 18.17 -5.06 1.93
CA THR A 167 17.34 -5.43 0.77
C THR A 167 17.89 -4.75 -0.49
N SER A 168 17.32 -5.05 -1.65
CA SER A 168 17.61 -4.32 -2.89
C SER A 168 17.16 -2.86 -2.83
N HIS A 169 16.32 -2.47 -1.88
CA HIS A 169 15.72 -1.15 -1.78
C HIS A 169 16.32 -0.38 -0.60
N THR A 170 17.18 0.60 -0.88
CA THR A 170 17.77 1.45 0.16
C THR A 170 17.28 2.89 0.01
N VAL A 171 16.79 3.48 1.09
CA VAL A 171 16.32 4.86 1.17
C VAL A 171 17.33 5.70 1.94
N HIS A 172 17.73 6.82 1.34
CA HIS A 172 18.59 7.83 1.94
C HIS A 172 17.76 9.09 2.18
N LEU A 173 17.26 9.24 3.41
CA LEU A 173 16.57 10.46 3.82
C LEU A 173 17.57 11.56 4.17
N THR A 174 17.24 12.81 3.85
CA THR A 174 18.11 13.95 4.10
C THR A 174 18.38 14.10 5.60
N GLY A 175 19.66 14.02 6.01
CA GLY A 175 20.07 14.17 7.41
C GLY A 175 19.95 12.89 8.25
N HIS A 176 19.60 11.76 7.65
CA HIS A 176 19.43 10.47 8.31
C HIS A 176 20.36 9.40 7.72
N PRO A 177 20.65 8.32 8.47
CA PRO A 177 21.39 7.18 7.92
C PRO A 177 20.61 6.49 6.78
N PRO A 178 21.28 5.70 5.92
CA PRO A 178 20.60 4.84 4.96
C PRO A 178 19.75 3.79 5.66
N ILE A 179 18.57 3.50 5.11
CA ILE A 179 17.61 2.55 5.69
C ILE A 179 17.15 1.59 4.60
N ALA A 180 17.09 0.30 4.90
CA ALA A 180 16.52 -0.69 3.99
C ALA A 180 14.99 -0.66 4.07
N ALA A 181 14.33 -0.76 2.92
CA ALA A 181 12.88 -0.89 2.80
C ALA A 181 12.49 -2.34 2.53
N MET A 182 11.33 -2.75 3.02
CA MET A 182 10.82 -4.12 2.85
C MET A 182 10.53 -4.45 1.36
N CYS A 183 9.97 -3.50 0.60
CA CYS A 183 9.70 -3.65 -0.83
C CYS A 183 9.72 -2.31 -1.60
N ALA A 184 9.40 -2.33 -2.89
CA ALA A 184 9.32 -1.12 -3.72
C ALA A 184 8.29 -0.09 -3.21
N ILE A 185 7.09 -0.52 -2.80
CA ILE A 185 6.05 0.38 -2.27
C ILE A 185 6.45 0.95 -0.90
N ASP A 186 7.07 0.12 -0.04
CA ASP A 186 7.62 0.57 1.24
C ASP A 186 8.69 1.64 1.05
N ALA A 187 9.58 1.47 0.06
CA ALA A 187 10.61 2.44 -0.26
C ALA A 187 10.05 3.82 -0.64
N LEU A 188 8.95 3.85 -1.40
CA LEU A 188 8.20 5.07 -1.70
C LEU A 188 7.50 5.63 -0.45
N GLY A 189 7.03 4.74 0.43
CA GLY A 189 6.32 5.08 1.66
C GLY A 189 7.18 5.81 2.68
N ILE A 190 8.47 5.47 2.80
CA ILE A 190 9.39 6.05 3.79
C ILE A 190 9.49 7.59 3.72
N PRO A 191 9.80 8.23 2.57
CA PRO A 191 9.88 9.69 2.50
C PRO A 191 8.50 10.35 2.67
N LEU A 192 7.42 9.72 2.21
CA LEU A 192 6.05 10.22 2.40
C LEU A 192 5.64 10.20 3.87
N MET A 193 5.89 9.10 4.56
CA MET A 193 5.61 8.91 5.98
C MET A 193 6.39 9.89 6.85
N THR A 194 7.68 10.08 6.56
CA THR A 194 8.56 10.95 7.35
C THR A 194 8.45 12.43 6.96
N GLY A 195 7.80 12.76 5.85
CA GLY A 195 7.75 14.12 5.30
C GLY A 195 9.14 14.67 4.96
N THR A 196 10.09 13.79 4.64
CA THR A 196 11.50 14.14 4.44
C THR A 196 11.94 13.83 3.01
N ASP A 197 12.67 14.77 2.40
CA ASP A 197 13.29 14.58 1.09
C ASP A 197 14.28 13.40 1.11
N GLY A 198 14.32 12.62 0.04
CA GLY A 198 15.19 11.45 0.00
C GLY A 198 15.44 10.87 -1.39
N ILE A 199 16.40 9.95 -1.44
CA ILE A 199 16.77 9.20 -2.64
C ILE A 199 16.60 7.71 -2.34
N ILE A 200 15.88 7.03 -3.22
CA ILE A 200 15.70 5.59 -3.22
C ILE A 200 16.65 5.00 -4.26
N ASN A 201 17.50 4.09 -3.82
CA ASN A 201 18.37 3.28 -4.68
C ASN A 201 17.81 1.86 -4.73
N SER A 202 17.62 1.35 -5.93
CA SER A 202 17.14 0.00 -6.20
C SER A 202 17.83 -0.60 -7.42
N THR A 203 17.55 -1.86 -7.69
CA THR A 203 17.88 -2.53 -8.95
C THR A 203 16.64 -3.22 -9.51
N ASP A 204 16.55 -3.29 -10.83
CA ASP A 204 15.63 -4.21 -11.50
C ASP A 204 16.02 -5.65 -11.14
N PRO A 205 15.08 -6.50 -10.67
CA PRO A 205 15.39 -7.81 -10.09
C PRO A 205 15.86 -8.84 -11.14
N ASP A 206 15.53 -8.65 -12.41
CA ASP A 206 15.90 -9.60 -13.47
C ASP A 206 17.23 -9.23 -14.12
N THR A 207 17.47 -7.93 -14.29
CA THR A 207 18.64 -7.43 -15.04
C THR A 207 19.75 -6.88 -14.14
N GLY A 208 19.45 -6.55 -12.89
CA GLY A 208 20.36 -5.84 -11.99
C GLY A 208 20.58 -4.37 -12.37
N THR A 209 19.85 -3.85 -13.35
CA THR A 209 20.00 -2.46 -13.81
C THR A 209 19.65 -1.48 -12.68
N PRO A 210 20.50 -0.49 -12.38
CA PRO A 210 20.22 0.47 -11.31
C PRO A 210 18.96 1.30 -11.58
N ILE A 211 18.17 1.48 -10.52
CA ILE A 211 16.99 2.32 -10.47
C ILE A 211 17.21 3.36 -9.36
N HIS A 212 17.05 4.64 -9.72
CA HIS A 212 17.19 5.76 -8.79
C HIS A 212 15.91 6.60 -8.82
N ILE A 213 15.31 6.80 -7.65
CA ILE A 213 14.07 7.57 -7.52
C ILE A 213 14.31 8.65 -6.47
N GLN A 214 14.01 9.90 -6.79
CA GLN A 214 14.20 11.04 -5.91
C GLN A 214 12.86 11.65 -5.53
N HIS A 215 12.66 11.87 -4.23
CA HIS A 215 11.56 12.63 -3.66
C HIS A 215 12.07 13.99 -3.17
N ARG A 216 11.48 15.08 -3.65
CA ARG A 216 11.80 16.44 -3.22
C ARG A 216 10.52 17.27 -3.07
N GLY A 217 10.16 17.65 -1.85
CA GLY A 217 8.89 18.30 -1.56
C GLY A 217 7.73 17.39 -1.92
N ASN A 218 7.01 17.71 -3.01
CA ASN A 218 5.92 16.87 -3.55
C ASN A 218 6.27 16.29 -4.94
N GLU A 219 7.49 16.50 -5.42
CA GLU A 219 7.91 16.08 -6.76
C GLU A 219 8.70 14.77 -6.68
N TRP A 220 8.44 13.91 -7.67
CA TRP A 220 9.11 12.63 -7.84
C TRP A 220 9.84 12.58 -9.18
N THR A 221 11.12 12.24 -9.16
CA THR A 221 11.92 12.02 -10.38
C THR A 221 12.43 10.58 -10.40
N TRP A 222 12.20 9.89 -11.51
CA TRP A 222 12.53 8.47 -11.69
C TRP A 222 13.59 8.29 -12.75
N ARG A 223 14.57 7.41 -12.49
CA ARG A 223 15.62 7.05 -13.43
C ARG A 223 15.80 5.53 -13.43
N PRO A 224 15.54 4.85 -14.56
CA PRO A 224 14.96 5.38 -15.80
C PRO A 224 13.59 6.07 -15.63
N ALA A 225 13.25 6.99 -16.54
CA ALA A 225 11.95 7.71 -16.48
C ALA A 225 10.76 6.77 -16.76
N THR A 226 11.03 5.58 -17.29
CA THR A 226 10.05 4.55 -17.63
C THR A 226 9.76 3.58 -16.48
N VAL A 227 10.42 3.73 -15.33
CA VAL A 227 10.30 2.78 -14.22
C VAL A 227 8.84 2.59 -13.81
N VAL A 228 8.49 1.35 -13.52
CA VAL A 228 7.19 0.90 -13.01
C VAL A 228 7.38 -0.02 -11.80
N VAL A 229 6.28 -0.31 -11.11
CA VAL A 229 6.29 -1.23 -9.96
C VAL A 229 5.47 -2.46 -10.31
N VAL A 230 6.01 -3.65 -10.07
CA VAL A 230 5.25 -4.90 -10.06
C VAL A 230 4.72 -5.11 -8.65
N ILE A 231 3.43 -5.41 -8.53
CA ILE A 231 2.82 -5.94 -7.32
C ILE A 231 2.54 -7.41 -7.58
N GLY A 232 3.40 -8.29 -7.07
CA GLY A 232 3.21 -9.74 -7.12
C GLY A 232 2.93 -10.32 -5.74
N HIS A 233 2.28 -11.47 -5.70
CA HIS A 233 2.23 -12.35 -4.53
C HIS A 233 2.31 -13.81 -4.98
N THR A 234 2.69 -14.67 -4.04
CA THR A 234 2.54 -16.11 -4.18
C THR A 234 1.31 -16.55 -3.38
N ASN A 235 0.65 -17.65 -3.77
CA ASN A 235 -0.50 -18.21 -3.03
C ASN A 235 -0.12 -18.88 -1.68
N CYS A 236 1.03 -18.51 -1.12
CA CYS A 236 1.53 -19.06 0.13
C CYS A 236 0.81 -18.41 1.31
N CYS A 237 0.40 -19.21 2.29
CA CYS A 237 -0.09 -18.69 3.57
C CYS A 237 1.10 -18.30 4.46
N GLY A 238 1.18 -17.05 4.90
CA GLY A 238 2.27 -16.49 5.71
C GLY A 238 2.08 -14.98 5.93
N THR A 239 3.01 -14.33 6.64
CA THR A 239 3.00 -12.88 6.89
C THR A 239 3.16 -12.09 5.58
N LEU A 240 2.83 -10.79 5.54
CA LEU A 240 3.10 -9.96 4.36
C LEU A 240 4.58 -9.99 3.97
N ALA A 241 5.47 -10.09 4.97
CA ALA A 241 6.90 -10.21 4.77
C ALA A 241 7.29 -11.53 4.07
N ASP A 242 6.64 -12.63 4.43
CA ASP A 242 6.93 -13.96 3.88
C ASP A 242 6.23 -14.23 2.54
N THR A 243 5.10 -13.56 2.24
CA THR A 243 4.20 -13.95 1.13
C THR A 243 4.04 -12.93 0.02
N VAL A 244 4.24 -11.63 0.32
CA VAL A 244 3.90 -10.53 -0.61
C VAL A 244 5.09 -9.60 -0.85
N CYS A 245 5.82 -9.18 0.19
CA CYS A 245 6.82 -8.10 0.06
C CYS A 245 8.00 -8.43 -0.85
N SER A 246 8.47 -9.68 -0.90
CA SER A 246 9.56 -10.09 -1.80
C SER A 246 9.21 -10.00 -3.29
N SER A 247 7.91 -9.93 -3.61
CA SER A 247 7.38 -9.91 -4.97
C SER A 247 6.87 -8.52 -5.39
N ILE A 248 7.11 -7.48 -4.56
CA ILE A 248 6.83 -6.08 -4.89
C ILE A 248 8.13 -5.36 -5.25
N THR A 249 8.37 -5.18 -6.56
CA THR A 249 9.68 -4.76 -7.10
C THR A 249 9.58 -3.62 -8.11
N PHE A 250 10.66 -2.83 -8.21
CA PHE A 250 10.82 -1.86 -9.30
C PHE A 250 11.37 -2.53 -10.56
N HIS A 251 10.89 -2.10 -11.73
CA HIS A 251 11.38 -2.55 -13.03
C HIS A 251 11.70 -1.36 -13.93
N THR A 252 12.69 -1.49 -14.80
CA THR A 252 13.17 -0.36 -15.64
C THR A 252 12.10 0.21 -16.56
N ASP A 253 11.17 -0.63 -17.02
CA ASP A 253 10.10 -0.28 -17.94
C ASP A 253 8.96 -1.31 -17.92
N PRO A 254 7.79 -0.99 -18.50
CA PRO A 254 6.64 -1.90 -18.54
C PRO A 254 6.90 -3.23 -19.26
N GLN A 255 7.78 -3.26 -20.26
CA GLN A 255 8.04 -4.49 -21.02
C GLN A 255 8.86 -5.48 -20.19
N HIS A 256 9.86 -5.01 -19.45
CA HIS A 256 10.59 -5.84 -18.49
C HIS A 256 9.70 -6.28 -17.34
N ALA A 257 8.85 -5.40 -16.80
CA ALA A 257 7.88 -5.75 -15.77
C ALA A 257 6.90 -6.84 -16.24
N GLN A 258 6.42 -6.78 -17.48
CA GLN A 258 5.56 -7.83 -18.03
C GLN A 258 6.33 -9.14 -18.23
N SER A 259 7.56 -9.07 -18.75
CA SER A 259 8.42 -10.25 -18.90
C SER A 259 8.75 -10.91 -17.54
N HIS A 260 8.87 -10.11 -16.48
CA HIS A 260 9.06 -10.62 -15.11
C HIS A 260 7.91 -11.51 -14.67
N LEU A 261 6.66 -11.06 -14.89
CA LEU A 261 5.44 -11.79 -14.58
C LEU A 261 5.26 -13.01 -15.48
N ASP A 262 5.48 -12.86 -16.79
CA ASP A 262 5.31 -13.95 -17.76
C ASP A 262 6.28 -15.12 -17.49
N ASN A 263 7.48 -14.82 -17.00
CA ASN A 263 8.51 -15.83 -16.66
C ASN A 263 8.31 -16.44 -15.26
N ARG A 264 7.34 -15.95 -14.48
CA ARG A 264 7.06 -16.39 -13.11
C ARG A 264 5.57 -16.68 -12.95
N PRO A 265 5.05 -17.76 -13.55
CA PRO A 265 3.63 -18.11 -13.49
C PRO A 265 3.12 -18.41 -12.07
N GLU A 266 4.03 -18.64 -11.12
CA GLU A 266 3.72 -18.74 -9.68
C GLU A 266 3.37 -17.39 -9.04
N LEU A 267 3.79 -16.28 -9.65
CA LEU A 267 3.44 -14.92 -9.21
C LEU A 267 2.12 -14.51 -9.86
N GLN A 268 1.13 -14.28 -9.02
CA GLN A 268 -0.06 -13.55 -9.44
C GLN A 268 0.20 -12.07 -9.15
N GLY A 269 0.09 -11.23 -10.16
CA GLY A 269 0.44 -9.82 -9.98
C GLY A 269 0.03 -8.90 -11.12
N PHE A 270 0.26 -7.62 -10.91
CA PHE A 270 -0.04 -6.55 -11.86
C PHE A 270 1.02 -5.46 -11.82
N ILE A 271 1.02 -4.62 -12.86
CA ILE A 271 1.99 -3.53 -13.01
C ILE A 271 1.31 -2.22 -12.66
N LEU A 272 1.91 -1.46 -11.75
CA LEU A 272 1.54 -0.09 -11.41
C LEU A 272 2.46 0.91 -12.12
N ASN A 273 1.86 1.95 -12.67
CA ASN A 273 2.60 3.14 -13.08
C ASN A 273 3.06 3.95 -11.84
N GLN A 274 3.94 4.91 -12.07
CA GLN A 274 4.54 5.73 -10.99
C GLN A 274 3.49 6.43 -10.12
N GLY A 275 2.46 7.03 -10.73
CA GLY A 275 1.39 7.72 -9.99
C GLY A 275 0.57 6.77 -9.11
N GLY A 276 0.21 5.60 -9.64
CA GLY A 276 -0.49 4.56 -8.88
C GLY A 276 0.35 4.01 -7.72
N ALA A 277 1.65 3.80 -7.93
CA ALA A 277 2.57 3.35 -6.89
C ALA A 277 2.73 4.38 -5.76
N ILE A 278 2.87 5.67 -6.11
CA ILE A 278 2.95 6.76 -5.13
C ILE A 278 1.65 6.87 -4.33
N ALA A 279 0.48 6.79 -4.99
CA ALA A 279 -0.82 6.84 -4.32
C ALA A 279 -1.01 5.67 -3.35
N LEU A 280 -0.61 4.46 -3.75
CA LEU A 280 -0.64 3.28 -2.89
C LEU A 280 0.26 3.47 -1.66
N ALA A 281 1.50 3.93 -1.86
CA ALA A 281 2.43 4.21 -0.76
C ALA A 281 1.92 5.30 0.19
N GLN A 282 1.33 6.38 -0.34
CA GLN A 282 0.72 7.45 0.45
C GLN A 282 -0.42 6.91 1.33
N ASN A 283 -1.32 6.11 0.76
CA ASN A 283 -2.44 5.52 1.48
C ASN A 283 -2.00 4.49 2.53
N ALA A 284 -0.89 3.79 2.27
CA ALA A 284 -0.33 2.80 3.18
C ALA A 284 0.41 3.41 4.37
N PHE A 285 1.19 4.48 4.17
CA PHE A 285 2.15 4.95 5.17
C PHE A 285 2.04 6.42 5.55
N GLY A 286 1.45 7.25 4.68
CA GLY A 286 1.53 8.71 4.78
C GLY A 286 1.03 9.29 6.11
N SER A 287 0.11 8.61 6.80
CA SER A 287 -0.44 9.06 8.07
C SER A 287 0.23 8.49 9.34
N LEU A 288 1.26 7.64 9.20
CA LEU A 288 1.80 6.88 10.34
C LEU A 288 2.58 7.76 11.33
N LEU A 289 3.41 8.67 10.81
CA LEU A 289 4.24 9.58 11.60
C LEU A 289 3.79 11.05 11.55
N THR A 290 2.79 11.39 10.75
CA THR A 290 2.14 12.70 10.81
C THR A 290 1.34 12.83 12.11
N SER A 291 1.46 14.01 12.73
CA SER A 291 0.88 14.35 14.03
C SER A 291 -0.64 14.46 13.99
#